data_AF-A0A937VN58-F1
#
_entry.id   AF-A0A937VN58-F1
#
_cell.length_a   1.000
_cell.length_b   1.000
_cell.length_c   1.000
_cell.angle_alpha   90.00
_cell.angle_beta   90.00
_cell.angle_gamma   90.00
#
_symmetry.space_group_name_H-M   'P 1'
#
loop_
_entity.id
_entity.type
_entity.pdbx_description
1 polymer ?
#
loop_
_entity_poly.entity_id
_entity_poly.type
_entity_poly.pdbx_seq_one_letter_code
_entity_poly.pdbx_strand_id
1 'polypeptide(L)'
;MRGEICSLARKEYGKDSSVDHAIRVIGEHSRGIAFLIADGVLPSNEGRGYVLRRILRRASFFGRRLGIEDIFLGKVCGVVVRKMKHVYPELATNANHIAEIVKIEEEKFLGTLDAGINLAEKIAEESIKQGRDFISGEEVFRLWDTYGFPAELTADIAGTKGLKVDVHGFENAIGKQREKARASHKFAINHVVSVSLEPKFEVDFVGYNQLTVRAKISKISRGNAGSKDKKIAVVLDRTPFYGEMGGQIGDTGKIIGPGGEVRIIGVTRDPAGRAIHHGEIVKGSVSEGDEVEAIVDIDRRLDIARNHTATHLLQAALRQVLGDHVQQRGSLVGPERLRFDFSHLAAISRQQLDEIQYFVNDLILQNIPVTCCDNVPYKQAVEGGAIALFDEKYGDKVRVIEVGQPPVSAELCGGTHVKATGEIGLFLIVSESSIGSGLRRIEALTGRGAYSLLEKRLLALEEIASQVRSSTEEAPRK
;
A
#
# COMPACT_ATOMS: atom_id res chain seq x y z
N MET A 1 -18.73 -17.73 -26.53
CA MET A 1 -18.87 -16.30 -26.17
C MET A 1 -20.19 -15.79 -26.70
N ARG A 2 -20.35 -15.49 -28.00
CA ARG A 2 -21.61 -14.96 -28.57
C ARG A 2 -22.88 -15.73 -28.16
N GLY A 3 -22.91 -17.05 -28.33
CA GLY A 3 -24.09 -17.85 -27.94
C GLY A 3 -24.43 -17.80 -26.44
N GLU A 4 -23.43 -17.77 -25.57
CA GLU A 4 -23.64 -17.63 -24.11
C GLU A 4 -24.28 -16.27 -23.78
N ILE A 5 -23.74 -15.19 -24.35
CA ILE A 5 -24.23 -13.82 -24.12
C ILE A 5 -25.66 -13.67 -24.65
N CYS A 6 -25.97 -14.22 -25.83
CA CYS A 6 -27.33 -14.22 -26.39
C CYS A 6 -28.32 -14.96 -25.48
N SER A 7 -27.91 -16.11 -24.93
CA SER A 7 -28.73 -16.90 -24.00
C SER A 7 -29.00 -16.15 -22.70
N LEU A 8 -27.99 -15.47 -22.15
CA LEU A 8 -28.12 -14.69 -20.91
C LEU A 8 -28.99 -13.44 -21.11
N ALA A 9 -28.83 -12.73 -22.22
CA ALA A 9 -29.61 -11.54 -22.55
C ALA A 9 -31.02 -11.84 -23.08
N ARG A 10 -31.32 -13.09 -23.46
CA ARG A 10 -32.53 -13.46 -24.21
C ARG A 10 -32.72 -12.60 -25.47
N LYS A 11 -31.63 -12.37 -26.21
CA LYS A 11 -31.59 -11.60 -27.46
C LYS A 11 -30.97 -12.42 -28.58
N GLU A 12 -31.33 -12.12 -29.82
CA GLU A 12 -30.75 -12.75 -31.02
C GLU A 12 -29.75 -11.82 -31.70
N TYR A 13 -28.61 -12.39 -32.11
CA TYR A 13 -27.59 -11.69 -32.88
C TYR A 13 -27.99 -11.55 -34.35
N GLY A 14 -27.75 -10.39 -34.96
CA GLY A 14 -28.03 -10.09 -36.37
C GLY A 14 -29.37 -9.40 -36.64
N LYS A 15 -30.19 -9.17 -35.61
CA LYS A 15 -31.51 -8.52 -35.74
C LYS A 15 -31.49 -7.02 -35.44
N ASP A 16 -30.61 -6.57 -34.55
CA ASP A 16 -30.53 -5.18 -34.11
C ASP A 16 -29.06 -4.79 -33.97
N SER A 17 -28.66 -3.70 -34.65
CA SER A 17 -27.27 -3.27 -34.73
C SER A 17 -26.70 -2.81 -33.38
N SER A 18 -27.54 -2.26 -32.49
CA SER A 18 -27.16 -1.83 -31.15
C SER A 18 -26.96 -3.03 -30.23
N VAL A 19 -27.83 -4.04 -30.32
CA VAL A 19 -27.70 -5.31 -29.61
C VAL A 19 -26.45 -6.06 -30.06
N ASP A 20 -26.20 -6.12 -31.37
CA ASP A 20 -25.01 -6.76 -31.93
C ASP A 20 -23.72 -6.09 -31.50
N HIS A 21 -23.72 -4.75 -31.41
CA HIS A 21 -22.59 -4.00 -30.89
C HIS A 21 -22.32 -4.35 -29.42
N ALA A 22 -23.34 -4.33 -28.56
CA ALA A 22 -23.21 -4.69 -27.15
C ALA A 22 -22.67 -6.11 -26.96
N ILE A 23 -23.18 -7.09 -27.72
CA ILE A 23 -22.73 -8.49 -27.66
C ILE A 23 -21.25 -8.62 -28.06
N ARG A 24 -20.80 -7.88 -29.09
CA ARG A 24 -19.38 -7.87 -29.50
C ARG A 24 -18.49 -7.28 -28.40
N VAL A 25 -18.88 -6.14 -27.84
CA VAL A 25 -18.13 -5.44 -26.78
C VAL A 25 -17.95 -6.34 -25.56
N ILE A 26 -19.03 -6.98 -25.10
CA ILE A 26 -18.97 -7.94 -23.99
C ILE A 26 -18.00 -9.08 -24.31
N GLY A 27 -18.12 -9.69 -25.48
CA GLY A 27 -17.27 -10.83 -25.86
C GLY A 27 -15.78 -10.49 -25.92
N GLU A 28 -15.42 -9.33 -26.48
CA GLU A 28 -14.04 -8.88 -26.57
C GLU A 28 -13.46 -8.50 -25.21
N HIS A 29 -14.22 -7.79 -24.39
CA HIS A 29 -13.78 -7.41 -23.05
C HIS A 29 -13.69 -8.61 -22.12
N SER A 30 -14.64 -9.55 -22.13
CA SER A 30 -14.53 -10.80 -21.35
C SER A 30 -13.29 -11.61 -21.71
N ARG A 31 -12.86 -11.60 -22.98
CA ARG A 31 -11.59 -12.20 -23.38
C ARG A 31 -10.42 -11.46 -22.72
N GLY A 32 -10.32 -10.14 -22.88
CA GLY A 32 -9.24 -9.36 -22.28
C GLY A 32 -9.16 -9.48 -20.76
N ILE A 33 -10.31 -9.50 -20.08
CA ILE A 33 -10.43 -9.69 -18.62
C ILE A 33 -9.82 -11.02 -18.19
N ALA A 34 -10.21 -12.13 -18.85
CA ALA A 34 -9.72 -13.46 -18.50
C ALA A 34 -8.19 -13.57 -18.64
N PHE A 35 -7.61 -13.00 -19.70
CA PHE A 35 -6.16 -13.01 -19.91
C PHE A 35 -5.41 -12.15 -18.89
N LEU A 36 -5.86 -10.90 -18.67
CA LEU A 36 -5.20 -10.02 -17.70
C LEU A 36 -5.16 -10.63 -16.31
N ILE A 37 -6.27 -11.23 -15.86
CA ILE A 37 -6.32 -11.87 -14.54
C ILE A 37 -5.45 -13.14 -14.51
N ALA A 38 -5.43 -13.92 -15.58
CA ALA A 38 -4.54 -15.09 -15.67
C ALA A 38 -3.06 -14.71 -15.60
N ASP A 39 -2.69 -13.54 -16.10
CA ASP A 39 -1.33 -12.97 -16.00
C ASP A 39 -1.05 -12.31 -14.63
N GLY A 40 -1.96 -12.45 -13.65
CA GLY A 40 -1.81 -11.92 -12.29
C GLY A 40 -2.18 -10.45 -12.13
N VAL A 41 -2.85 -9.82 -13.10
CA VAL A 41 -3.33 -8.44 -12.97
C VAL A 41 -4.60 -8.41 -12.13
N LEU A 42 -4.59 -7.61 -11.06
CA LEU A 42 -5.76 -7.35 -10.21
C LEU A 42 -6.39 -5.99 -10.54
N PRO A 43 -7.73 -5.83 -10.43
CA PRO A 43 -8.39 -4.54 -10.59
C PRO A 43 -7.83 -3.49 -9.63
N SER A 44 -7.35 -2.36 -10.15
CA SER A 44 -6.76 -1.27 -9.35
C SER A 44 -7.13 0.11 -9.90
N ASN A 45 -6.68 1.17 -9.22
CA ASN A 45 -6.87 2.55 -9.66
C ASN A 45 -5.81 3.01 -10.69
N GLU A 46 -4.73 2.25 -10.91
CA GLU A 46 -3.57 2.67 -11.71
C GLU A 46 -2.99 1.55 -12.58
N GLY A 47 -2.24 1.93 -13.63
CA GLY A 47 -1.50 0.99 -14.48
C GLY A 47 -2.38 -0.09 -15.14
N ARG A 48 -1.88 -1.33 -15.17
CA ARG A 48 -2.59 -2.47 -15.80
C ARG A 48 -3.91 -2.82 -15.09
N GLY A 49 -3.97 -2.65 -13.76
CA GLY A 49 -5.17 -2.92 -12.99
C GLY A 49 -6.31 -1.93 -13.25
N TYR A 50 -5.98 -0.68 -13.56
CA TYR A 50 -6.95 0.31 -14.05
C TYR A 50 -7.57 -0.11 -15.39
N VAL A 51 -6.74 -0.58 -16.33
CA VAL A 51 -7.22 -1.07 -17.64
C VAL A 51 -8.16 -2.26 -17.46
N LEU A 52 -7.78 -3.24 -16.63
CA LEU A 52 -8.62 -4.40 -16.31
C LEU A 52 -9.98 -3.96 -15.75
N ARG A 53 -9.97 -3.06 -14.76
CA ARG A 53 -11.21 -2.52 -14.19
C ARG A 53 -12.08 -1.83 -15.24
N ARG A 54 -11.47 -1.02 -16.10
CA ARG A 54 -12.18 -0.27 -17.16
C ARG A 54 -12.91 -1.21 -18.12
N ILE A 55 -12.25 -2.25 -18.63
CA ILE A 55 -12.88 -3.18 -19.58
C ILE A 55 -13.95 -4.06 -18.90
N LEU A 56 -13.77 -4.42 -17.62
CA LEU A 56 -14.76 -5.15 -16.83
C LEU A 56 -16.04 -4.35 -16.66
N ARG A 57 -15.92 -3.10 -16.17
CA ARG A 57 -17.06 -2.21 -15.98
C ARG A 57 -17.79 -1.92 -17.29
N ARG A 58 -17.05 -1.77 -18.40
CA ARG A 58 -17.65 -1.59 -19.73
C ARG A 58 -18.44 -2.82 -20.18
N ALA A 59 -17.91 -4.02 -19.96
CA ALA A 59 -18.64 -5.25 -20.25
C ALA A 59 -19.92 -5.37 -19.37
N SER A 60 -19.84 -5.08 -18.07
CA SER A 60 -21.01 -5.06 -17.18
C SER A 60 -22.07 -4.05 -17.63
N PHE A 61 -21.66 -2.84 -18.02
CA PHE A 61 -22.56 -1.80 -18.52
C PHE A 61 -23.34 -2.25 -19.76
N PHE A 62 -22.66 -2.83 -20.76
CA PHE A 62 -23.34 -3.35 -21.94
C PHE A 62 -24.22 -4.56 -21.61
N GLY A 63 -23.84 -5.39 -20.63
CA GLY A 63 -24.70 -6.45 -20.11
C GLY A 63 -26.01 -5.89 -19.53
N ARG A 64 -25.92 -4.83 -18.71
CA ARG A 64 -27.07 -4.15 -18.12
C ARG A 64 -27.98 -3.54 -19.20
N ARG A 65 -27.41 -2.90 -20.22
CA ARG A 65 -28.16 -2.37 -21.37
C ARG A 65 -28.88 -3.45 -22.20
N LEU A 66 -28.37 -4.68 -22.20
CA LEU A 66 -29.03 -5.82 -22.84
C LEU A 66 -30.16 -6.41 -21.98
N GLY A 67 -30.35 -5.92 -20.75
CA GLY A 67 -31.35 -6.43 -19.81
C GLY A 67 -30.85 -7.56 -18.92
N ILE A 68 -29.54 -7.77 -18.82
CA ILE A 68 -28.97 -8.73 -17.87
C ILE A 68 -28.91 -8.07 -16.49
N GLU A 69 -29.60 -8.65 -15.52
CA GLU A 69 -29.65 -8.11 -14.14
C GLU A 69 -28.63 -8.75 -13.21
N ASP A 70 -28.42 -10.05 -13.36
CA ASP A 70 -27.51 -10.81 -12.52
C ASP A 70 -26.05 -10.72 -13.00
N ILE A 71 -25.12 -11.07 -12.10
CA ILE A 71 -23.72 -11.29 -12.44
C ILE A 71 -23.59 -12.32 -13.57
N PHE A 72 -22.83 -11.96 -14.60
CA PHE A 72 -22.76 -12.78 -15.81
C PHE A 72 -21.34 -12.87 -16.40
N LEU A 73 -20.48 -11.90 -16.12
CA LEU A 73 -19.14 -11.87 -16.72
C LEU A 73 -18.30 -13.08 -16.33
N GLY A 74 -18.46 -13.61 -15.12
CA GLY A 74 -17.80 -14.86 -14.70
C GLY A 74 -18.15 -16.04 -15.61
N LYS A 75 -19.42 -16.18 -16.01
CA LYS A 75 -19.89 -17.23 -16.93
C LYS A 75 -19.27 -17.06 -18.32
N VAL A 76 -19.24 -15.82 -18.83
CA VAL A 76 -18.66 -15.50 -20.14
C VAL A 76 -17.15 -15.73 -20.15
N CYS A 77 -16.43 -15.32 -19.09
CA CYS A 77 -15.00 -15.60 -18.92
C CYS A 77 -14.75 -17.11 -18.82
N GLY A 78 -15.61 -17.87 -18.15
CA GLY A 78 -15.54 -19.34 -18.13
C GLY A 78 -15.63 -19.96 -19.53
N VAL A 79 -16.42 -19.37 -20.44
CA VAL A 79 -16.44 -19.80 -21.86
C VAL A 79 -15.12 -19.49 -22.57
N VAL A 80 -14.47 -18.37 -22.25
CA VAL A 80 -13.13 -18.02 -22.77
C VAL A 80 -12.13 -19.10 -22.35
N VAL A 81 -12.07 -19.40 -21.06
CA VAL A 81 -11.19 -20.45 -20.50
C VAL A 81 -11.42 -21.78 -21.21
N ARG A 82 -12.68 -22.24 -21.31
CA ARG A 82 -13.00 -23.50 -21.99
C ARG A 82 -12.55 -23.54 -23.45
N LYS A 83 -12.70 -22.43 -24.17
CA LYS A 83 -12.32 -22.35 -25.59
C LYS A 83 -10.82 -22.24 -25.81
N MET A 84 -10.07 -21.65 -24.89
CA MET A 84 -8.67 -21.25 -25.13
C MET A 84 -7.65 -22.05 -24.32
N LYS A 85 -8.07 -22.84 -23.32
CA LYS A 85 -7.18 -23.63 -22.45
C LYS A 85 -6.21 -24.59 -23.15
N HIS A 86 -6.49 -24.98 -24.40
CA HIS A 86 -5.64 -25.89 -25.17
C HIS A 86 -4.38 -25.20 -25.72
N VAL A 87 -4.43 -23.88 -25.89
CA VAL A 87 -3.28 -23.06 -26.32
C VAL A 87 -2.66 -22.33 -25.13
N TYR A 88 -3.48 -21.97 -24.14
CA TYR A 88 -3.12 -21.16 -22.97
C TYR A 88 -3.49 -21.89 -21.67
N PRO A 89 -2.67 -22.84 -21.20
CA PRO A 89 -2.95 -23.66 -20.01
C PRO A 89 -3.11 -22.85 -18.71
N GLU A 90 -2.48 -21.68 -18.62
CA GLU A 90 -2.56 -20.73 -17.50
C GLU A 90 -4.00 -20.27 -17.24
N LEU A 91 -4.83 -20.15 -18.29
CA LEU A 91 -6.25 -19.83 -18.15
C LEU A 91 -7.02 -20.89 -17.38
N ALA A 92 -6.67 -22.18 -17.56
CA ALA A 92 -7.29 -23.27 -16.84
C ALA A 92 -6.80 -23.35 -15.39
N THR A 93 -5.50 -23.13 -15.18
CA THR A 93 -4.88 -23.10 -13.85
C THR A 93 -5.49 -22.00 -12.98
N ASN A 94 -5.70 -20.82 -13.56
CA ASN A 94 -6.23 -19.65 -12.86
C ASN A 94 -7.76 -19.50 -12.97
N ALA A 95 -8.49 -20.51 -13.45
CA ALA A 95 -9.93 -20.40 -13.74
C ALA A 95 -10.78 -19.97 -12.54
N ASN A 96 -10.50 -20.53 -11.35
CA ASN A 96 -11.20 -20.17 -10.11
C ASN A 96 -10.90 -18.72 -9.71
N HIS A 97 -9.63 -18.32 -9.80
CA HIS A 97 -9.19 -16.96 -9.48
C HIS A 97 -9.80 -15.91 -10.43
N ILE A 98 -9.85 -16.22 -11.73
CA ILE A 98 -10.53 -15.39 -12.73
C ILE A 98 -12.01 -15.22 -12.36
N ALA A 99 -12.70 -16.32 -12.06
CA ALA A 99 -14.12 -16.27 -11.73
C ALA A 99 -14.39 -15.46 -10.46
N GLU A 100 -13.55 -15.61 -9.43
CA GLU A 100 -13.67 -14.91 -8.16
C GLU A 100 -13.41 -13.41 -8.30
N ILE A 101 -12.32 -13.01 -8.96
CA ILE A 101 -12.01 -11.59 -9.19
C ILE A 101 -13.10 -10.91 -10.01
N VAL A 102 -13.54 -11.56 -11.09
CA VAL A 102 -14.61 -11.01 -11.93
C VAL A 102 -15.90 -10.85 -11.14
N LYS A 103 -16.27 -11.87 -10.34
CA LYS A 103 -17.45 -11.81 -9.49
C LYS A 103 -17.38 -10.64 -8.51
N ILE A 104 -16.29 -10.52 -7.75
CA ILE A 104 -16.15 -9.46 -6.73
C ILE A 104 -16.24 -8.06 -7.36
N GLU A 105 -15.52 -7.82 -8.45
CA GLU A 105 -15.52 -6.50 -9.09
C GLU A 105 -16.86 -6.22 -9.81
N GLU A 106 -17.50 -7.23 -10.41
CA GLU A 106 -18.82 -7.10 -11.03
C GLU A 106 -19.91 -6.81 -9.98
N GLU A 107 -19.97 -7.54 -8.87
CA GLU A 107 -20.91 -7.31 -7.76
C GLU A 107 -20.75 -5.89 -7.18
N LYS A 108 -19.50 -5.50 -6.92
CA LYS A 108 -19.18 -4.16 -6.41
C LYS A 108 -19.64 -3.07 -7.37
N PHE A 109 -19.45 -3.28 -8.66
CA PHE A 109 -19.81 -2.29 -9.67
C PHE A 109 -21.33 -2.21 -9.87
N LEU A 110 -22.02 -3.35 -9.96
CA LEU A 110 -23.47 -3.43 -10.12
C LEU A 110 -24.21 -2.65 -9.03
N GLY A 111 -23.73 -2.69 -7.78
CA GLY A 111 -24.31 -1.92 -6.68
C GLY A 111 -24.34 -0.39 -6.89
N THR A 112 -23.49 0.14 -7.77
CA THR A 112 -23.43 1.59 -8.11
C THR A 112 -23.84 1.89 -9.55
N LEU A 113 -23.98 0.86 -10.39
CA LEU A 113 -24.13 1.00 -11.83
C LEU A 113 -25.44 1.70 -12.20
N ASP A 114 -26.57 1.21 -11.68
CA ASP A 114 -27.89 1.71 -12.06
C ASP A 114 -28.08 3.19 -11.68
N ALA A 115 -27.64 3.56 -10.47
CA ALA A 115 -27.65 4.95 -10.02
C ALA A 115 -26.76 5.84 -10.91
N GLY A 116 -25.57 5.33 -11.29
CA GLY A 116 -24.65 6.02 -12.18
C GLY A 116 -25.20 6.21 -13.60
N ILE A 117 -25.84 5.19 -14.18
CA ILE A 117 -26.50 5.27 -15.50
C ILE A 117 -27.60 6.33 -15.47
N ASN A 118 -28.52 6.24 -14.50
CA ASN A 118 -29.64 7.19 -14.40
C ASN A 118 -29.15 8.64 -14.26
N LEU A 119 -28.10 8.87 -13.46
CA LEU A 119 -27.54 10.21 -13.28
C LEU A 119 -26.83 10.71 -14.54
N ALA A 120 -26.06 9.86 -15.22
CA ALA A 120 -25.41 10.21 -16.49
C ALA A 120 -26.43 10.52 -17.60
N GLU A 121 -27.53 9.74 -17.68
CA GLU A 121 -28.62 9.99 -18.62
C GLU A 121 -29.33 11.31 -18.35
N LYS A 122 -29.55 11.65 -17.07
CA LYS A 122 -30.13 12.92 -16.64
C LYS A 122 -29.23 14.11 -17.00
N ILE A 123 -27.92 14.00 -16.74
CA ILE A 123 -26.94 15.04 -17.11
C ILE A 123 -26.91 15.24 -18.63
N ALA A 124 -26.98 14.16 -19.41
CA ALA A 124 -27.06 14.23 -20.87
C ALA A 124 -28.35 14.95 -21.32
N GLU A 125 -29.49 14.65 -20.73
CA GLU A 125 -30.76 15.33 -21.03
C GLU A 125 -30.76 16.81 -20.65
N GLU A 126 -30.19 17.15 -19.51
CA GLU A 126 -30.03 18.54 -19.07
C GLU A 126 -29.10 19.31 -20.02
N SER A 127 -28.03 18.68 -20.48
CA SER A 127 -27.11 19.27 -21.49
C SER A 127 -27.85 19.59 -22.79
N ILE A 128 -28.67 18.65 -23.28
CA ILE A 128 -29.49 18.85 -24.49
C ILE A 128 -30.52 19.98 -24.27
N LYS A 129 -31.20 20.00 -23.12
CA LYS A 129 -32.18 21.06 -22.77
C LYS A 129 -31.53 22.45 -22.69
N GLN A 130 -30.27 22.50 -22.27
CA GLN A 130 -29.46 23.73 -22.22
C GLN A 130 -28.83 24.11 -23.57
N GLY A 131 -29.06 23.32 -24.62
CA GLY A 131 -28.50 23.56 -25.96
C GLY A 131 -27.00 23.26 -26.07
N ARG A 132 -26.43 22.49 -25.14
CA ARG A 132 -25.04 22.03 -25.21
C ARG A 132 -24.93 20.77 -26.06
N ASP A 133 -23.86 20.67 -26.85
CA ASP A 133 -23.46 19.46 -27.59
C ASP A 133 -22.43 18.61 -26.81
N PHE A 134 -22.15 18.97 -25.55
CA PHE A 134 -21.21 18.25 -24.68
C PHE A 134 -21.64 18.21 -23.20
N ILE A 135 -21.19 17.15 -22.51
CA ILE A 135 -21.17 17.07 -21.05
C ILE A 135 -19.85 17.65 -20.55
N SER A 136 -19.90 18.56 -19.57
CA SER A 136 -18.71 19.26 -19.07
C SER A 136 -17.79 18.35 -18.27
N GLY A 137 -16.50 18.69 -18.24
CA GLY A 137 -15.51 17.94 -17.49
C GLY A 137 -15.78 17.87 -15.98
N GLU A 138 -16.41 18.90 -15.40
CA GLU A 138 -16.82 18.91 -13.99
C GLU A 138 -17.98 17.94 -13.70
N GLU A 139 -18.95 17.85 -14.62
CA GLU A 139 -20.06 16.88 -14.50
C GLU A 139 -19.55 15.43 -14.59
N VAL A 140 -18.61 15.18 -15.50
CA VAL A 140 -17.94 13.88 -15.66
C VAL A 140 -17.10 13.57 -14.42
N PHE A 141 -16.38 14.56 -13.90
CA PHE A 141 -15.60 14.44 -12.67
C PHE A 141 -16.48 14.11 -11.48
N ARG A 142 -17.64 14.76 -11.33
CA ARG A 142 -18.60 14.46 -10.26
C ARG A 142 -19.14 13.03 -10.35
N LEU A 143 -19.48 12.56 -11.56
CA LEU A 143 -19.89 11.18 -11.79
C LEU A 143 -18.80 10.19 -11.36
N TRP A 144 -17.54 10.49 -11.69
CA TRP A 144 -16.39 9.64 -11.38
C TRP A 144 -16.01 9.65 -9.89
N ASP A 145 -15.86 10.84 -9.29
CA ASP A 145 -15.35 11.03 -7.91
C ASP A 145 -16.42 10.70 -6.86
N THR A 146 -17.65 11.20 -7.04
CA THR A 146 -18.71 11.05 -6.03
C THR A 146 -19.46 9.72 -6.17
N TYR A 147 -19.71 9.27 -7.40
CA TYR A 147 -20.57 8.11 -7.68
C TYR A 147 -19.80 6.90 -8.22
N GLY A 148 -18.47 7.01 -8.41
CA GLY A 148 -17.63 5.94 -8.92
C GLY A 148 -17.91 5.54 -10.37
N PHE A 149 -18.68 6.36 -11.10
CA PHE A 149 -19.13 6.07 -12.46
C PHE A 149 -18.04 6.43 -13.49
N PRO A 150 -17.51 5.46 -14.26
CA PRO A 150 -16.38 5.69 -15.15
C PRO A 150 -16.67 6.73 -16.24
N ALA A 151 -15.71 7.62 -16.49
CA ALA A 151 -15.81 8.65 -17.54
C ALA A 151 -16.06 8.06 -18.94
N GLU A 152 -15.57 6.85 -19.19
CA GLU A 152 -15.79 6.16 -20.47
C GLU A 152 -17.24 5.71 -20.65
N LEU A 153 -17.92 5.33 -19.58
CA LEU A 153 -19.35 4.99 -19.66
C LEU A 153 -20.18 6.25 -19.86
N THR A 154 -19.79 7.36 -19.24
CA THR A 154 -20.37 8.67 -19.54
C THR A 154 -20.22 9.03 -21.01
N ALA A 155 -19.05 8.74 -21.61
CA ALA A 155 -18.84 8.96 -23.04
C ALA A 155 -19.68 8.01 -23.92
N ASP A 156 -19.80 6.73 -23.56
CA ASP A 156 -20.67 5.78 -24.26
C ASP A 156 -22.15 6.23 -24.21
N ILE A 157 -22.65 6.73 -23.06
CA ILE A 157 -24.00 7.29 -22.92
C ILE A 157 -24.16 8.57 -23.74
N ALA A 158 -23.23 9.52 -23.60
CA ALA A 158 -23.24 10.79 -24.33
C ALA A 158 -23.32 10.56 -25.84
N GLY A 159 -22.49 9.65 -26.36
CA GLY A 159 -22.46 9.31 -27.78
C GLY A 159 -23.80 8.79 -28.32
N THR A 160 -24.54 8.00 -27.53
CA THR A 160 -25.89 7.54 -27.96
C THR A 160 -26.93 8.64 -28.05
N LYS A 161 -26.74 9.75 -27.33
CA LYS A 161 -27.60 10.94 -27.39
C LYS A 161 -27.02 12.06 -28.27
N GLY A 162 -25.96 11.78 -29.03
CA GLY A 162 -25.31 12.74 -29.94
C GLY A 162 -24.43 13.78 -29.24
N LEU A 163 -24.10 13.59 -27.96
CA LEU A 163 -23.27 14.48 -27.17
C LEU A 163 -21.81 14.01 -27.12
N LYS A 164 -20.89 14.96 -26.94
CA LYS A 164 -19.48 14.72 -26.62
C LYS A 164 -19.22 14.84 -25.12
N VAL A 165 -18.05 14.40 -24.68
CA VAL A 165 -17.56 14.61 -23.32
C VAL A 165 -16.35 15.55 -23.39
N ASP A 166 -16.33 16.58 -22.54
CA ASP A 166 -15.17 17.45 -22.37
C ASP A 166 -14.08 16.74 -21.54
N VAL A 167 -13.21 16.02 -22.26
CA VAL A 167 -12.08 15.27 -21.68
C VAL A 167 -11.06 16.20 -21.03
N HIS A 168 -10.81 17.37 -21.61
CA HIS A 168 -9.80 18.29 -21.10
C HIS A 168 -10.23 18.93 -19.79
N GLY A 169 -11.51 19.31 -19.66
CA GLY A 169 -12.08 19.78 -18.40
C GLY A 169 -12.01 18.71 -17.30
N PHE A 170 -12.22 17.44 -17.64
CA PHE A 170 -12.14 16.32 -16.69
C PHE A 170 -10.69 16.11 -16.20
N GLU A 171 -9.71 16.13 -17.09
CA GLU A 171 -8.28 16.03 -16.73
C GLU A 171 -7.84 17.18 -15.81
N ASN A 172 -8.28 18.40 -16.11
CA ASN A 172 -8.01 19.57 -15.28
C ASN A 172 -8.62 19.44 -13.87
N ALA A 173 -9.82 18.87 -13.74
CA ALA A 173 -10.46 18.61 -12.45
C ALA A 173 -9.69 17.58 -11.62
N ILE A 174 -9.22 16.49 -12.24
CA ILE A 174 -8.34 15.48 -11.60
C ILE A 174 -7.03 16.13 -11.12
N GLY A 175 -6.42 17.00 -11.93
CA GLY A 175 -5.19 17.71 -11.58
C GLY A 175 -5.34 18.52 -10.29
N LYS A 176 -6.41 19.31 -10.19
CA LYS A 176 -6.73 20.12 -9.00
C LYS A 176 -6.92 19.28 -7.73
N GLN A 177 -7.49 18.08 -7.84
CA GLN A 177 -7.66 17.16 -6.70
C GLN A 177 -6.32 16.57 -6.24
N ARG A 178 -5.46 16.16 -7.18
CA ARG A 178 -4.12 15.64 -6.89
C ARG A 178 -3.23 16.67 -6.19
N GLU A 179 -3.31 17.93 -6.58
CA GLU A 179 -2.56 19.01 -5.92
C GLU A 179 -3.03 19.23 -4.47
N LYS A 180 -4.33 19.21 -4.21
CA LYS A 180 -4.89 19.29 -2.85
C LYS A 180 -4.44 18.13 -1.94
N ALA A 181 -4.38 16.91 -2.47
CA ALA A 181 -3.88 15.73 -1.74
C ALA A 181 -2.37 15.79 -1.45
N ARG A 182 -1.58 16.37 -2.35
CA ARG A 182 -0.13 16.58 -2.15
C ARG A 182 0.17 17.70 -1.15
N ALA A 183 -0.65 18.76 -1.13
CA ALA A 183 -0.50 19.86 -0.20
C ALA A 183 -0.69 19.41 1.26
N SER A 184 -1.57 18.44 1.52
CA SER A 184 -1.82 17.88 2.86
C SER A 184 -0.68 16.97 3.35
N HIS A 185 0.05 16.28 2.46
CA HIS A 185 1.23 15.48 2.81
C HIS A 185 2.49 16.32 3.11
N LYS A 186 2.60 17.53 2.53
CA LYS A 186 3.75 18.43 2.75
C LYS A 186 3.82 19.05 4.14
N PHE A 187 2.72 19.10 4.89
CA PHE A 187 2.69 19.73 6.23
C PHE A 187 3.55 19.01 7.28
N ALA A 188 3.92 17.75 7.08
CA ALA A 188 4.84 17.01 7.97
C ALA A 188 6.33 17.34 7.72
N ILE A 189 6.68 18.03 6.62
CA ILE A 189 8.06 18.27 6.17
C ILE A 189 8.51 19.72 6.46
N ASN A 190 7.87 20.43 7.40
CA ASN A 190 8.26 21.80 7.77
C ASN A 190 9.53 21.90 8.63
N HIS A 191 10.28 20.80 8.80
CA HIS A 191 11.50 20.75 9.62
C HIS A 191 12.80 20.49 8.86
N VAL A 192 12.76 20.31 7.53
CA VAL A 192 13.96 19.97 6.75
C VAL A 192 14.75 21.25 6.45
N VAL A 193 15.78 21.51 7.27
CA VAL A 193 16.86 22.42 6.88
C VAL A 193 17.61 21.74 5.73
N SER A 194 17.58 22.32 4.54
CA SER A 194 18.26 21.76 3.37
C SER A 194 19.78 21.88 3.54
N VAL A 195 20.50 20.79 3.27
CA VAL A 195 21.97 20.75 3.25
C VAL A 195 22.39 20.54 1.80
N SER A 196 23.12 21.50 1.23
CA SER A 196 23.78 21.31 -0.07
C SER A 196 25.13 20.62 0.16
N LEU A 197 25.24 19.38 -0.29
CA LEU A 197 26.45 18.55 -0.18
C LEU A 197 27.12 18.43 -1.56
N GLU A 198 28.44 18.57 -1.60
CA GLU A 198 29.21 18.32 -2.82
C GLU A 198 29.14 16.83 -3.25
N PRO A 199 29.31 16.50 -4.55
CA PRO A 199 29.11 15.15 -5.05
C PRO A 199 30.09 14.09 -4.51
N LYS A 200 31.27 14.49 -4.01
CA LYS A 200 32.35 13.58 -3.60
C LYS A 200 32.29 13.13 -2.13
N PHE A 201 31.25 13.52 -1.39
CA PHE A 201 31.18 13.24 0.03
C PHE A 201 30.51 11.89 0.29
N GLU A 202 31.26 10.88 0.70
CA GLU A 202 30.73 9.57 1.12
C GLU A 202 30.42 9.58 2.63
N VAL A 203 29.32 8.92 3.02
CA VAL A 203 28.91 8.73 4.42
C VAL A 203 28.84 7.24 4.69
N ASP A 204 29.67 6.75 5.61
CA ASP A 204 29.70 5.35 5.99
C ASP A 204 28.59 5.03 7.02
N PHE A 205 27.66 4.15 6.66
CA PHE A 205 26.59 3.71 7.55
C PHE A 205 26.98 2.41 8.26
N VAL A 206 27.10 2.48 9.59
CA VAL A 206 27.50 1.33 10.43
C VAL A 206 26.43 0.88 11.41
N GLY A 207 25.23 1.44 11.27
CA GLY A 207 24.11 1.26 12.18
C GLY A 207 23.50 -0.14 12.23
N TYR A 208 23.90 -1.05 11.34
CA TYR A 208 23.52 -2.46 11.42
C TYR A 208 24.19 -3.18 12.59
N ASN A 209 25.44 -2.82 12.90
CA ASN A 209 26.25 -3.51 13.89
C ASN A 209 26.60 -2.64 15.10
N GLN A 210 26.53 -1.31 14.96
CA GLN A 210 26.94 -0.36 15.98
C GLN A 210 25.82 0.64 16.28
N LEU A 211 25.52 0.85 17.56
CA LEU A 211 24.55 1.85 18.03
C LEU A 211 25.22 3.12 18.58
N THR A 212 26.55 3.05 18.75
CA THR A 212 27.40 4.16 19.16
C THR A 212 28.66 4.14 18.32
N VAL A 213 29.10 5.31 17.84
CA VAL A 213 30.35 5.44 17.09
C VAL A 213 30.98 6.81 17.33
N ARG A 214 32.32 6.87 17.29
CA ARG A 214 33.03 8.14 17.13
C ARG A 214 33.04 8.53 15.66
N ALA A 215 32.69 9.77 15.37
CA ALA A 215 32.56 10.31 14.03
C ALA A 215 33.06 11.75 14.00
N LYS A 216 33.26 12.28 12.80
CA LYS A 216 33.60 13.68 12.58
C LYS A 216 32.43 14.42 11.95
N ILE A 217 32.10 15.60 12.49
CA ILE A 217 31.13 16.47 11.83
C ILE A 217 31.72 16.98 10.53
N SER A 218 31.11 16.57 9.43
CA SER A 218 31.56 16.90 8.09
C SER A 218 30.93 18.18 7.55
N LYS A 219 29.66 18.40 7.88
CA LYS A 219 28.92 19.59 7.47
C LYS A 219 27.84 19.94 8.47
N ILE A 220 27.62 21.23 8.69
CA ILE A 220 26.52 21.73 9.52
C ILE A 220 25.75 22.77 8.71
N SER A 221 24.43 22.61 8.63
CA SER A 221 23.53 23.66 8.20
C SER A 221 22.71 24.14 9.39
N ARG A 222 22.61 25.45 9.55
CA ARG A 222 21.79 26.10 10.58
C ARG A 222 20.60 26.77 9.89
N GLY A 223 19.45 26.82 10.54
CA GLY A 223 18.30 27.59 10.05
C GLY A 223 18.65 29.06 9.78
N ASN A 224 17.80 29.78 9.03
CA ASN A 224 18.04 31.16 8.58
C ASN A 224 18.66 32.04 9.68
N ALA A 225 19.80 32.66 9.34
CA ALA A 225 20.54 33.56 10.23
C ALA A 225 19.61 34.65 10.79
N GLY A 226 19.36 34.63 12.09
CA GLY A 226 18.50 35.59 12.80
C GLY A 226 17.36 34.96 13.60
N SER A 227 17.04 33.68 13.43
CA SER A 227 16.09 33.00 14.31
C SER A 227 16.77 32.49 15.59
N LYS A 228 16.07 32.53 16.73
CA LYS A 228 16.48 31.87 17.98
C LYS A 228 16.42 30.33 17.87
N ASP A 229 16.25 29.77 16.67
CA ASP A 229 16.07 28.34 16.50
C ASP A 229 17.39 27.61 16.68
N LYS A 230 17.42 26.77 17.71
CA LYS A 230 18.52 25.82 17.97
C LYS A 230 18.56 24.66 16.96
N LYS A 231 17.75 24.71 15.90
CA LYS A 231 17.60 23.66 14.90
C LYS A 231 18.77 23.66 13.93
N ILE A 232 19.35 22.49 13.73
CA ILE A 232 20.47 22.26 12.83
C ILE A 232 20.28 20.96 12.04
N ALA A 233 20.93 20.88 10.90
CA ALA A 233 21.17 19.64 10.18
C ALA A 233 22.66 19.33 10.18
N VAL A 234 23.02 18.11 10.56
CA VAL A 234 24.41 17.64 10.71
C VAL A 234 24.65 16.47 9.77
N VAL A 235 25.78 16.49 9.09
CA VAL A 235 26.29 15.36 8.30
C VAL A 235 27.58 14.88 8.94
N LEU A 236 27.64 13.57 9.18
CA LEU A 236 28.81 12.88 9.73
C LEU A 236 29.52 12.14 8.60
N ASP A 237 30.83 11.91 8.76
CA ASP A 237 31.60 11.04 7.87
C ASP A 237 31.19 9.56 8.01
N ARG A 238 30.83 9.16 9.24
CA ARG A 238 30.31 7.84 9.58
C ARG A 238 29.19 7.96 10.60
N THR A 239 28.14 7.15 10.47
CA THR A 239 26.97 7.25 11.34
C THR A 239 26.35 5.89 11.71
N PRO A 240 25.90 5.71 12.97
CA PRO A 240 25.09 4.57 13.38
C PRO A 240 23.58 4.82 13.15
N PHE A 241 23.16 6.04 12.81
CA PHE A 241 21.75 6.39 12.64
C PHE A 241 21.24 5.96 11.27
N TYR A 242 20.16 5.18 11.27
CA TYR A 242 19.43 4.79 10.08
C TYR A 242 18.62 5.99 9.56
N GLY A 243 18.86 6.36 8.30
CA GLY A 243 18.07 7.36 7.61
C GLY A 243 16.80 6.76 7.03
N GLU A 244 15.67 7.44 7.24
CA GLU A 244 14.33 7.05 6.82
C GLU A 244 14.30 6.54 5.37
N MET A 245 13.85 5.29 5.19
CA MET A 245 13.78 4.60 3.90
C MET A 245 13.01 3.28 4.04
N GLY A 246 12.35 2.82 2.97
CA GLY A 246 11.71 1.49 2.91
C GLY A 246 10.54 1.33 3.89
N GLY A 247 9.87 2.44 4.24
CA GLY A 247 8.80 2.47 5.25
C GLY A 247 9.32 2.58 6.70
N GLN A 248 10.59 2.29 6.97
CA GLN A 248 11.19 2.49 8.28
C GLN A 248 11.52 3.96 8.53
N ILE A 249 11.02 4.50 9.64
CA ILE A 249 11.32 5.87 10.06
C ILE A 249 12.78 6.02 10.50
N GLY A 250 13.31 7.24 10.35
CA GLY A 250 14.67 7.56 10.77
C GLY A 250 14.88 7.49 12.28
N ASP A 251 16.11 7.20 12.68
CA ASP A 251 16.45 7.13 14.10
C ASP A 251 16.47 8.49 14.79
N THR A 252 16.36 8.41 16.12
CA THR A 252 16.61 9.52 17.04
C THR A 252 17.75 9.18 17.98
N GLY A 253 18.24 10.18 18.72
CA GLY A 253 19.32 9.97 19.68
C GLY A 253 20.06 11.28 19.95
N LYS A 254 21.38 11.19 20.09
CA LYS A 254 22.22 12.35 20.42
C LYS A 254 23.59 12.29 19.76
N ILE A 255 24.15 13.46 19.51
CA ILE A 255 25.53 13.66 19.10
C ILE A 255 26.21 14.52 20.17
N ILE A 256 27.26 13.99 20.78
CA ILE A 256 27.99 14.65 21.87
C ILE A 256 29.39 15.00 21.37
N GLY A 257 29.70 16.30 21.36
CA GLY A 257 31.03 16.80 21.06
C GLY A 257 31.70 17.44 22.28
N PRO A 258 32.95 17.90 22.13
CA PRO A 258 33.69 18.55 23.22
C PRO A 258 33.03 19.86 23.69
N GLY A 259 32.40 20.60 22.77
CA GLY A 259 31.81 21.91 23.03
C GLY A 259 30.30 21.92 23.23
N GLY A 260 29.60 20.80 23.01
CA GLY A 260 28.15 20.79 22.99
C GLY A 260 27.49 19.45 22.72
N GLU A 261 26.17 19.44 22.85
CA GLU A 261 25.31 18.27 22.63
C GLU A 261 24.16 18.66 21.71
N VAL A 262 23.91 17.79 20.72
CA VAL A 262 22.82 17.90 19.77
C VAL A 262 21.87 16.73 19.98
N ARG A 263 20.61 17.02 20.26
CA ARG A 263 19.54 16.02 20.29
C ARG A 263 19.06 15.79 18.86
N ILE A 264 19.15 14.57 18.37
CA ILE A 264 18.68 14.17 17.04
C ILE A 264 17.21 13.78 17.13
N ILE A 265 16.38 14.48 16.34
CA ILE A 265 14.93 14.28 16.28
C ILE A 265 14.50 13.42 15.09
N GLY A 266 15.39 13.18 14.13
CA GLY A 266 15.17 12.30 13.00
C GLY A 266 16.33 12.33 12.02
N VAL A 267 16.45 11.28 11.21
CA VAL A 267 17.45 11.17 10.15
C VAL A 267 16.79 10.87 8.82
N THR A 268 17.07 11.67 7.80
CA THR A 268 16.56 11.46 6.43
C THR A 268 17.72 11.10 5.50
N ARG A 269 17.41 10.61 4.30
CA ARG A 269 18.39 10.45 3.23
C ARG A 269 18.26 11.54 2.19
N ASP A 270 19.38 12.02 1.69
CA ASP A 270 19.40 12.86 0.50
C ASP A 270 19.25 12.01 -0.78
N PRO A 271 19.11 12.62 -1.97
CA PRO A 271 18.98 11.87 -3.23
C PRO A 271 20.18 10.96 -3.56
N ALA A 272 21.35 11.20 -2.95
CA ALA A 272 22.54 10.37 -3.08
C ALA A 272 22.60 9.25 -1.99
N GLY A 273 21.57 9.13 -1.15
CA GLY A 273 21.45 8.10 -0.12
C GLY A 273 22.16 8.42 1.20
N ARG A 274 22.71 9.64 1.35
CA ARG A 274 23.50 10.08 2.51
C ARG A 274 22.61 10.49 3.67
N ALA A 275 23.00 10.11 4.89
CA ALA A 275 22.26 10.43 6.10
C ALA A 275 22.40 11.90 6.49
N ILE A 276 21.27 12.59 6.65
CA ILE A 276 21.17 13.94 7.19
C ILE A 276 20.50 13.86 8.55
N HIS A 277 21.21 14.30 9.59
CA HIS A 277 20.75 14.26 10.97
C HIS A 277 20.08 15.58 11.32
N HIS A 278 18.78 15.57 11.52
CA HIS A 278 18.02 16.75 11.94
C HIS A 278 17.95 16.77 13.46
N GLY A 279 18.33 17.90 14.06
CA GLY A 279 18.45 17.97 15.50
C GLY A 279 18.41 19.39 16.05
N GLU A 280 18.52 19.45 17.36
CA GLU A 280 18.54 20.70 18.12
C GLU A 280 19.71 20.73 19.08
N ILE A 281 20.44 21.85 19.12
CA ILE A 281 21.53 22.06 20.08
C ILE A 281 20.92 22.22 21.47
N VAL A 282 21.09 21.24 22.34
CA VAL A 282 20.58 21.27 23.72
C VAL A 282 21.57 21.90 24.68
N LYS A 283 22.88 21.77 24.41
CA LYS A 283 23.96 22.32 25.22
C LYS A 283 25.10 22.84 24.34
N GLY A 284 25.65 23.99 24.69
CA GLY A 284 26.87 24.53 24.07
C GLY A 284 26.75 24.81 22.58
N SER A 285 27.79 24.51 21.81
CA SER A 285 27.85 24.65 20.36
C SER A 285 28.62 23.49 19.71
N VAL A 286 28.33 23.25 18.43
CA VAL A 286 29.03 22.27 17.58
C VAL A 286 29.48 22.95 16.28
N SER A 287 30.64 22.52 15.79
CA SER A 287 31.31 23.08 14.61
C SER A 287 31.68 21.98 13.61
N GLU A 288 31.83 22.37 12.35
CA GLU A 288 32.40 21.49 11.34
C GLU A 288 33.84 21.11 11.72
N GLY A 289 34.18 19.85 11.58
CA GLY A 289 35.48 19.30 11.96
C GLY A 289 35.55 18.71 13.37
N ASP A 290 34.55 18.95 14.23
CA ASP A 290 34.53 18.40 15.58
C ASP A 290 34.48 16.87 15.57
N GLU A 291 35.29 16.24 16.43
CA GLU A 291 35.14 14.83 16.77
C GLU A 291 34.01 14.67 17.79
N VAL A 292 33.06 13.79 17.47
CA VAL A 292 31.83 13.60 18.24
C VAL A 292 31.53 12.12 18.46
N GLU A 293 30.80 11.85 19.53
CA GLU A 293 30.19 10.55 19.79
C GLU A 293 28.72 10.58 19.38
N ALA A 294 28.39 9.79 18.36
CA ALA A 294 27.05 9.62 17.82
C ALA A 294 26.39 8.41 18.48
N ILE A 295 25.26 8.62 19.18
CA ILE A 295 24.58 7.61 20.01
C ILE A 295 23.10 7.55 19.60
N VAL A 296 22.68 6.39 19.09
CA VAL A 296 21.28 6.11 18.75
C VAL A 296 20.46 5.87 20.02
N ASP A 297 19.19 6.26 20.02
CA ASP A 297 18.21 5.80 21.00
C ASP A 297 17.96 4.29 20.83
N ILE A 298 18.63 3.50 21.66
CA ILE A 298 18.67 2.04 21.57
C ILE A 298 17.28 1.43 21.74
N ASP A 299 16.51 1.90 22.72
CA ASP A 299 15.18 1.38 23.00
C ASP A 299 14.24 1.62 21.82
N ARG A 300 14.25 2.84 21.29
CA ARG A 300 13.47 3.19 20.10
C ARG A 300 13.89 2.37 18.88
N ARG A 301 15.19 2.22 18.65
CA ARG A 301 15.73 1.41 17.54
C ARG A 301 15.25 -0.03 17.62
N LEU A 302 15.28 -0.63 18.80
CA LEU A 302 14.83 -2.00 18.98
C LEU A 302 13.33 -2.13 18.72
N ASP A 303 12.49 -1.21 19.19
CA ASP A 303 11.05 -1.23 18.88
C ASP A 303 10.77 -1.11 17.38
N ILE A 304 11.51 -0.26 16.66
CA ILE A 304 11.45 -0.17 15.20
C ILE A 304 11.84 -1.51 14.56
N ALA A 305 12.94 -2.13 15.00
CA ALA A 305 13.42 -3.40 14.46
C ALA A 305 12.44 -4.58 14.72
N ARG A 306 11.77 -4.58 15.87
CA ARG A 306 10.68 -5.54 16.19
C ARG A 306 9.53 -5.38 15.20
N ASN A 307 9.04 -4.16 15.04
CA ASN A 307 7.96 -3.85 14.10
C ASN A 307 8.37 -4.15 12.65
N HIS A 308 9.63 -3.94 12.28
CA HIS A 308 10.10 -4.25 10.93
C HIS A 308 10.07 -5.76 10.67
N THR A 309 10.64 -6.54 11.58
CA THR A 309 10.68 -8.00 11.44
C THR A 309 9.27 -8.59 11.48
N ALA A 310 8.39 -8.06 12.34
CA ALA A 310 6.98 -8.45 12.35
C ALA A 310 6.25 -8.11 11.04
N THR A 311 6.67 -7.09 10.31
CA THR A 311 6.11 -6.76 8.98
C THR A 311 6.39 -7.88 7.98
N HIS A 312 7.60 -8.46 7.99
CA HIS A 312 7.94 -9.63 7.17
C HIS A 312 7.13 -10.87 7.54
N LEU A 313 6.96 -11.13 8.85
CA LEU A 313 6.13 -12.25 9.31
C LEU A 313 4.65 -12.05 8.93
N LEU A 314 4.15 -10.82 9.03
CA LEU A 314 2.79 -10.48 8.63
C LEU A 314 2.59 -10.69 7.12
N GLN A 315 3.56 -10.32 6.29
CA GLN A 315 3.51 -10.57 4.85
C GLN A 315 3.46 -12.07 4.54
N ALA A 316 4.31 -12.88 5.19
CA ALA A 316 4.28 -14.33 5.05
C ALA A 316 2.92 -14.92 5.50
N ALA A 317 2.40 -14.49 6.64
CA ALA A 317 1.11 -14.92 7.17
C ALA A 317 -0.05 -14.57 6.23
N LEU A 318 -0.06 -13.35 5.68
CA LEU A 318 -1.09 -12.91 4.74
C LEU A 318 -1.07 -13.75 3.46
N ARG A 319 0.11 -14.06 2.92
CA ARG A 319 0.23 -14.92 1.73
C ARG A 319 -0.22 -16.35 2.02
N GLN A 320 0.11 -16.88 3.20
CA GLN A 320 -0.32 -18.21 3.62
C GLN A 320 -1.84 -18.33 3.78
N VAL A 321 -2.48 -17.34 4.41
CA VAL A 321 -3.91 -17.38 4.75
C VAL A 321 -4.79 -16.91 3.59
N LEU A 322 -4.38 -15.84 2.88
CA LEU A 322 -5.18 -15.22 1.82
C LEU A 322 -4.77 -15.66 0.42
N GLY A 323 -3.52 -16.09 0.22
CA GLY A 323 -2.97 -16.52 -1.07
C GLY A 323 -1.86 -15.63 -1.62
N ASP A 324 -1.16 -16.15 -2.63
CA ASP A 324 0.06 -15.55 -3.20
C ASP A 324 -0.14 -14.21 -3.94
N HIS A 325 -1.39 -13.83 -4.23
CA HIS A 325 -1.72 -12.54 -4.84
C HIS A 325 -1.50 -11.34 -3.91
N VAL A 326 -1.31 -11.58 -2.61
CA VAL A 326 -1.02 -10.52 -1.65
C VAL A 326 0.37 -9.96 -1.95
N GLN A 327 0.41 -8.65 -2.23
CA GLN A 327 1.63 -7.89 -2.47
C GLN A 327 1.60 -6.62 -1.63
N GLN A 328 2.74 -6.26 -1.05
CA GLN A 328 2.91 -4.98 -0.35
C GLN A 328 2.74 -3.82 -1.33
N ARG A 329 1.99 -2.80 -0.88
CA ARG A 329 1.68 -1.55 -1.60
C ARG A 329 2.06 -0.30 -0.78
N GLY A 330 2.43 -0.48 0.47
CA GLY A 330 2.90 0.59 1.35
C GLY A 330 3.24 0.04 2.73
N SER A 331 4.19 0.68 3.40
CA SER A 331 4.59 0.30 4.75
C SER A 331 4.96 1.54 5.57
N LEU A 332 4.67 1.50 6.87
CA LEU A 332 5.22 2.40 7.88
C LEU A 332 5.69 1.54 9.05
N VAL A 333 6.95 1.68 9.41
CA VAL A 333 7.57 0.99 10.55
C VAL A 333 8.10 2.04 11.50
N GLY A 334 7.35 2.29 12.57
CA GLY A 334 7.77 3.13 13.69
C GLY A 334 7.97 2.31 14.96
N PRO A 335 8.35 2.94 16.09
CA PRO A 335 8.50 2.25 17.36
C PRO A 335 7.15 1.94 18.01
N GLU A 336 6.18 2.83 17.84
CA GLU A 336 4.86 2.68 18.46
C GLU A 336 4.00 1.66 17.74
N ARG A 337 4.12 1.56 16.41
CA ARG A 337 3.28 0.71 15.56
C ARG A 337 3.92 0.41 14.21
N LEU A 338 3.38 -0.61 13.55
CA LEU A 338 3.54 -0.85 12.13
C LEU A 338 2.21 -0.69 11.38
N ARG A 339 2.31 -0.32 10.10
CA ARG A 339 1.21 -0.24 9.14
C ARG A 339 1.63 -0.95 7.88
N PHE A 340 0.80 -1.88 7.42
CA PHE A 340 1.06 -2.68 6.23
C PHE A 340 -0.11 -2.55 5.25
N ASP A 341 0.17 -2.01 4.08
CA ASP A 341 -0.79 -1.80 3.00
C ASP A 341 -0.54 -2.86 1.93
N PHE A 342 -1.57 -3.58 1.49
CA PHE A 342 -1.42 -4.71 0.57
C PHE A 342 -2.58 -4.86 -0.41
N SER A 343 -2.32 -5.56 -1.52
CA SER A 343 -3.34 -5.88 -2.52
C SER A 343 -4.22 -7.04 -2.08
N HIS A 344 -5.50 -6.75 -1.84
CA HIS A 344 -6.53 -7.76 -1.61
C HIS A 344 -7.92 -7.14 -1.85
N LEU A 345 -8.81 -7.88 -2.52
CA LEU A 345 -10.08 -7.33 -2.99
C LEU A 345 -11.15 -7.29 -1.90
N ALA A 346 -11.18 -8.31 -1.06
CA ALA A 346 -12.27 -8.54 -0.11
C ALA A 346 -11.91 -8.06 1.29
N ALA A 347 -12.96 -7.83 2.09
CA ALA A 347 -12.80 -7.76 3.53
C ALA A 347 -12.30 -9.11 4.07
N ILE A 348 -11.36 -9.05 5.00
CA ILE A 348 -10.73 -10.14 5.72
C ILE A 348 -11.66 -10.39 6.87
N SER A 349 -12.15 -11.62 6.96
CA SER A 349 -13.06 -12.02 8.01
C SER A 349 -12.34 -11.98 9.36
N ARG A 350 -13.13 -11.93 10.44
CA ARG A 350 -12.58 -11.98 11.79
C ARG A 350 -11.74 -13.26 12.00
N GLN A 351 -12.22 -14.39 11.50
CA GLN A 351 -11.51 -15.67 11.56
C GLN A 351 -10.15 -15.60 10.84
N GLN A 352 -10.09 -15.05 9.63
CA GLN A 352 -8.83 -14.90 8.90
C GLN A 352 -7.85 -13.97 9.63
N LEU A 353 -8.34 -12.88 10.25
CA LEU A 353 -7.50 -12.01 11.07
C LEU A 353 -6.92 -12.75 12.29
N ASP A 354 -7.73 -13.58 12.95
CA ASP A 354 -7.29 -14.38 14.08
C ASP A 354 -6.26 -15.45 13.64
N GLU A 355 -6.47 -16.09 12.47
CA GLU A 355 -5.51 -17.03 11.87
C GLU A 355 -4.17 -16.35 11.51
N ILE A 356 -4.20 -15.16 10.90
CA ILE A 356 -3.00 -14.36 10.59
C ILE A 356 -2.25 -14.00 11.87
N GLN A 357 -2.95 -13.48 12.88
CA GLN A 357 -2.31 -13.10 14.14
C GLN A 357 -1.72 -14.31 14.87
N TYR A 358 -2.42 -15.45 14.86
CA TYR A 358 -1.94 -16.69 15.43
C TYR A 358 -0.66 -17.15 14.72
N PHE A 359 -0.66 -17.18 13.39
CA PHE A 359 0.49 -17.58 12.59
C PHE A 359 1.73 -16.75 12.92
N VAL A 360 1.60 -15.42 12.97
CA VAL A 360 2.73 -14.53 13.31
C VAL A 360 3.25 -14.81 14.73
N ASN A 361 2.36 -14.95 15.71
CA ASN A 361 2.77 -15.21 17.09
C ASN A 361 3.38 -16.61 17.27
N ASP A 362 2.93 -17.61 16.52
CA ASP A 362 3.53 -18.95 16.53
C ASP A 362 5.00 -18.90 16.05
N LEU A 363 5.26 -18.21 14.93
CA LEU A 363 6.64 -17.98 14.45
C LEU A 363 7.51 -17.21 15.45
N ILE A 364 6.91 -16.27 16.18
CA ILE A 364 7.60 -15.54 17.26
C ILE A 364 7.97 -16.50 18.41
N LEU A 365 7.03 -17.36 18.84
CA LEU A 365 7.26 -18.33 19.92
C LEU A 365 8.31 -19.38 19.55
N GLN A 366 8.42 -19.74 18.28
CA GLN A 366 9.47 -20.63 17.77
C GLN A 366 10.88 -19.99 17.84
N ASN A 367 10.99 -18.68 18.06
CA ASN A 367 12.24 -17.94 18.18
C ASN A 367 13.23 -18.21 17.03
N ILE A 368 12.70 -18.14 15.81
CA ILE A 368 13.39 -18.46 14.57
C ILE A 368 14.52 -17.43 14.31
N PRO A 369 15.74 -17.87 13.92
CA PRO A 369 16.82 -16.96 13.56
C PRO A 369 16.50 -16.07 12.35
N VAL A 370 16.93 -14.81 12.43
CA VAL A 370 16.85 -13.82 11.34
C VAL A 370 18.25 -13.57 10.80
N THR A 371 18.47 -13.93 9.54
CA THR A 371 19.76 -13.81 8.85
C THR A 371 19.74 -12.62 7.91
N CYS A 372 20.80 -11.80 7.95
CA CYS A 372 20.98 -10.66 7.06
C CYS A 372 22.16 -10.94 6.13
N CYS A 373 21.91 -11.04 4.83
CA CYS A 373 22.91 -11.28 3.81
C CYS A 373 23.15 -9.99 3.03
N ASP A 374 24.29 -9.33 3.29
CA ASP A 374 24.67 -8.09 2.61
C ASP A 374 25.35 -8.38 1.26
N ASN A 375 25.25 -7.44 0.32
CA ASN A 375 25.96 -7.46 -0.97
C ASN A 375 25.66 -8.67 -1.88
N VAL A 376 24.47 -9.25 -1.77
CA VAL A 376 24.02 -10.35 -2.63
C VAL A 376 23.72 -9.81 -4.03
N PRO A 377 24.19 -10.46 -5.12
CA PRO A 377 23.80 -10.08 -6.48
C PRO A 377 22.28 -10.15 -6.66
N TYR A 378 21.67 -9.11 -7.25
CA TYR A 378 20.21 -9.02 -7.40
C TYR A 378 19.59 -10.26 -8.04
N LYS A 379 20.18 -10.76 -9.14
CA LYS A 379 19.70 -11.95 -9.84
C LYS A 379 19.71 -13.19 -8.96
N GLN A 380 20.78 -13.39 -8.19
CA GLN A 380 20.92 -14.52 -7.29
C GLN A 380 19.88 -14.47 -6.15
N ALA A 381 19.60 -13.28 -5.63
CA ALA A 381 18.59 -13.12 -4.58
C ALA A 381 17.18 -13.50 -5.08
N VAL A 382 16.80 -13.02 -6.26
CA VAL A 382 15.49 -13.32 -6.85
C VAL A 382 15.38 -14.79 -7.27
N GLU A 383 16.43 -15.37 -7.85
CA GLU A 383 16.49 -16.81 -8.17
C GLU A 383 16.40 -17.70 -6.91
N GLY A 384 16.92 -17.21 -5.78
CA GLY A 384 16.80 -17.84 -4.46
C GLY A 384 15.41 -17.74 -3.82
N GLY A 385 14.45 -17.08 -4.48
CA GLY A 385 13.08 -16.93 -4.00
C GLY A 385 12.85 -15.68 -3.14
N ALA A 386 13.82 -14.76 -3.05
CA ALA A 386 13.63 -13.51 -2.31
C ALA A 386 12.59 -12.62 -3.02
N ILE A 387 11.63 -12.12 -2.25
CA ILE A 387 10.60 -11.22 -2.76
C ILE A 387 11.19 -9.81 -2.90
N ALA A 388 11.03 -9.22 -4.08
CA ALA A 388 11.33 -7.82 -4.36
C ALA A 388 10.05 -6.98 -4.33
N LEU A 389 10.10 -5.78 -3.75
CA LEU A 389 8.93 -4.88 -3.69
C LEU A 389 8.63 -4.30 -5.08
N PHE A 390 7.34 -4.21 -5.41
CA PHE A 390 6.83 -4.00 -6.77
C PHE A 390 7.17 -2.64 -7.41
N ASP A 391 7.73 -1.68 -6.67
CA ASP A 391 7.96 -0.31 -7.15
C ASP A 391 9.35 0.25 -6.78
N GLU A 392 10.26 -0.58 -6.27
CA GLU A 392 11.62 -0.14 -5.91
C GLU A 392 12.64 -0.42 -7.02
N LYS A 393 13.53 0.55 -7.26
CA LYS A 393 14.70 0.36 -8.13
C LYS A 393 15.84 -0.20 -7.29
N TYR A 394 16.18 -1.46 -7.54
CA TYR A 394 17.32 -2.12 -6.89
C TYR A 394 18.60 -1.90 -7.69
N GLY A 395 19.73 -1.77 -6.99
CA GLY A 395 21.06 -1.81 -7.60
C GLY A 395 21.52 -3.25 -7.89
N ASP A 396 22.72 -3.39 -8.46
CA ASP A 396 23.30 -4.71 -8.80
C ASP A 396 23.54 -5.61 -7.57
N LYS A 397 23.75 -4.99 -6.41
CA LYS A 397 23.91 -5.65 -5.11
C LYS A 397 22.80 -5.20 -4.18
N VAL A 398 22.20 -6.17 -3.50
CA VAL A 398 21.08 -5.99 -2.58
C VAL A 398 21.36 -6.64 -1.24
N ARG A 399 20.56 -6.28 -0.25
CA ARG A 399 20.57 -6.89 1.07
C ARG A 399 19.33 -7.77 1.21
N VAL A 400 19.53 -9.02 1.59
CA VAL A 400 18.46 -10.01 1.75
C VAL A 400 18.27 -10.30 3.23
N ILE A 401 17.02 -10.27 3.68
CA ILE A 401 16.63 -10.66 5.03
C ILE A 401 15.88 -11.98 4.93
N GLU A 402 16.36 -12.98 5.65
CA GLU A 402 15.79 -14.33 5.70
C GLU A 402 15.39 -14.67 7.12
N VAL A 403 14.19 -15.21 7.30
CA VAL A 403 13.69 -15.69 8.59
C VAL A 403 13.53 -17.20 8.55
N GLY A 404 14.44 -17.92 9.20
CA GLY A 404 14.45 -19.39 9.26
C GLY A 404 15.24 -20.11 8.17
N GLN A 405 15.39 -21.42 8.34
CA GLN A 405 16.06 -22.33 7.39
C GLN A 405 15.28 -23.66 7.33
N PRO A 406 14.51 -23.94 6.25
CA PRO A 406 14.26 -23.07 5.09
C PRO A 406 13.54 -21.77 5.49
N PRO A 407 13.70 -20.68 4.71
CA PRO A 407 13.13 -19.39 5.06
C PRO A 407 11.61 -19.40 4.96
N VAL A 408 10.94 -18.95 6.02
CA VAL A 408 9.49 -18.66 6.04
C VAL A 408 9.20 -17.32 5.37
N SER A 409 10.15 -16.39 5.44
CA SER A 409 10.19 -15.16 4.67
C SER A 409 11.62 -14.88 4.19
N ALA A 410 11.74 -14.44 2.93
CA ALA A 410 12.99 -13.99 2.33
C ALA A 410 12.69 -12.75 1.46
N GLU A 411 13.25 -11.60 1.82
CA GLU A 411 12.89 -10.31 1.20
C GLU A 411 14.10 -9.40 1.00
N LEU A 412 14.06 -8.59 -0.06
CA LEU A 412 15.05 -7.53 -0.28
C LEU A 412 14.76 -6.36 0.65
N CYS A 413 15.54 -6.21 1.72
CA CYS A 413 15.29 -5.18 2.73
C CYS A 413 16.57 -4.55 3.29
N GLY A 414 16.63 -3.22 3.21
CA GLY A 414 17.71 -2.40 3.77
C GLY A 414 17.49 -1.98 5.23
N GLY A 415 16.40 -2.40 5.87
CA GLY A 415 16.03 -1.97 7.22
C GLY A 415 16.81 -2.62 8.35
N THR A 416 16.52 -2.18 9.57
CA THR A 416 17.06 -2.81 10.79
C THR A 416 16.12 -3.90 11.28
N HIS A 417 16.66 -5.06 11.67
CA HIS A 417 15.91 -6.24 12.11
C HIS A 417 16.40 -6.75 13.46
N VAL A 418 15.54 -7.50 14.14
CA VAL A 418 15.95 -8.29 15.32
C VAL A 418 16.77 -9.50 14.87
N LYS A 419 17.49 -10.16 15.80
CA LYS A 419 18.32 -11.33 15.45
C LYS A 419 17.54 -12.64 15.48
N ALA A 420 16.46 -12.70 16.24
CA ALA A 420 15.53 -13.82 16.26
C ALA A 420 14.09 -13.33 16.47
N THR A 421 13.10 -14.07 15.95
CA THR A 421 11.69 -13.67 16.00
C THR A 421 11.15 -13.52 17.42
N GLY A 422 11.71 -14.22 18.42
CA GLY A 422 11.30 -14.09 19.81
C GLY A 422 11.57 -12.71 20.41
N GLU A 423 12.51 -11.94 19.86
CA GLU A 423 12.79 -10.56 20.29
C GLU A 423 11.66 -9.58 19.95
N ILE A 424 10.76 -9.95 19.02
CA ILE A 424 9.57 -9.17 18.66
C ILE A 424 8.63 -9.03 19.87
N GLY A 425 8.54 -10.09 20.69
CA GLY A 425 7.51 -10.20 21.72
C GLY A 425 6.11 -10.35 21.10
N LEU A 426 5.07 -10.04 21.86
CA LEU A 426 3.69 -10.18 21.39
C LEU A 426 3.41 -9.33 20.14
N PHE A 427 2.81 -9.93 19.11
CA PHE A 427 2.24 -9.24 17.95
C PHE A 427 0.72 -9.14 18.07
N LEU A 428 0.17 -7.94 17.91
CA LEU A 428 -1.28 -7.69 18.04
C LEU A 428 -1.79 -6.84 16.89
N ILE A 429 -2.79 -7.35 16.15
CA ILE A 429 -3.51 -6.59 15.14
C ILE A 429 -4.48 -5.64 15.84
N VAL A 430 -4.36 -4.35 15.55
CA VAL A 430 -5.20 -3.29 16.13
C VAL A 430 -6.39 -3.02 15.26
N SER A 431 -6.17 -2.91 13.95
CA SER A 431 -7.20 -2.54 13.01
C SER A 431 -6.92 -3.14 11.63
N GLU A 432 -8.01 -3.28 10.90
CA GLU A 432 -8.02 -3.64 9.50
C GLU A 432 -9.00 -2.69 8.80
N SER A 433 -8.61 -2.11 7.67
CA SER A 433 -9.47 -1.23 6.87
C SER A 433 -9.19 -1.26 5.36
N SER A 434 -10.21 -0.93 4.56
CA SER A 434 -10.05 -0.64 3.13
C SER A 434 -9.49 0.77 2.93
N ILE A 435 -8.47 0.91 2.08
CA ILE A 435 -7.82 2.21 1.78
C ILE A 435 -7.93 2.59 0.30
N GLY A 436 -8.71 1.84 -0.47
CA GLY A 436 -8.84 2.02 -1.90
C GLY A 436 -9.33 0.75 -2.56
N SER A 437 -9.68 0.84 -3.83
CA SER A 437 -10.26 -0.31 -4.52
C SER A 437 -9.19 -1.36 -4.84
N GLY A 438 -9.26 -2.48 -4.11
CA GLY A 438 -8.30 -3.60 -4.16
C GLY A 438 -7.13 -3.47 -3.18
N LEU A 439 -7.19 -2.51 -2.25
CA LEU A 439 -6.14 -2.24 -1.27
C LEU A 439 -6.68 -2.27 0.15
N ARG A 440 -5.93 -2.95 1.02
CA ARG A 440 -6.27 -3.18 2.42
C ARG A 440 -5.11 -2.74 3.30
N ARG A 441 -5.41 -2.38 4.54
CA ARG A 441 -4.44 -1.91 5.52
C ARG A 441 -4.63 -2.67 6.82
N ILE A 442 -3.54 -3.20 7.35
CA ILE A 442 -3.45 -3.68 8.72
C ILE A 442 -2.56 -2.73 9.52
N GLU A 443 -3.04 -2.32 10.70
CA GLU A 443 -2.19 -1.70 11.71
C GLU A 443 -2.00 -2.66 12.87
N ALA A 444 -0.76 -2.81 13.33
CA ALA A 444 -0.41 -3.74 14.40
C ALA A 444 0.64 -3.13 15.34
N LEU A 445 0.73 -3.70 16.54
CA LEU A 445 1.74 -3.36 17.55
C LEU A 445 2.57 -4.58 17.87
N THR A 446 3.81 -4.35 18.31
CA THR A 446 4.69 -5.39 18.84
C THR A 446 5.25 -5.02 20.21
N GLY A 447 5.84 -5.99 20.91
CA GLY A 447 6.65 -5.79 22.10
C GLY A 447 5.97 -4.91 23.16
N ARG A 448 6.66 -3.84 23.56
CA ARG A 448 6.17 -2.90 24.60
C ARG A 448 4.85 -2.23 24.23
N GLY A 449 4.69 -1.82 22.96
CA GLY A 449 3.45 -1.18 22.49
C GLY A 449 2.25 -2.11 22.58
N ALA A 450 2.42 -3.38 22.20
CA ALA A 450 1.38 -4.40 22.33
C ALA A 450 1.03 -4.69 23.79
N TYR A 451 2.05 -4.83 24.64
CA TYR A 451 1.88 -5.04 26.08
C TYR A 451 1.10 -3.90 26.74
N SER A 452 1.49 -2.64 26.51
CA SER A 452 0.80 -1.47 27.07
C SER A 452 -0.65 -1.36 26.59
N LEU A 453 -0.95 -1.75 25.34
CA LEU A 453 -2.33 -1.79 24.85
C LEU A 453 -3.16 -2.87 25.56
N LEU A 454 -2.59 -4.06 25.80
CA LEU A 454 -3.26 -5.12 26.53
C LEU A 454 -3.55 -4.70 27.97
N GLU A 455 -2.55 -4.18 28.69
CA GLU A 455 -2.70 -3.72 30.07
C GLU A 455 -3.81 -2.66 30.17
N LYS A 456 -3.82 -1.67 29.26
CA LYS A 456 -4.87 -0.66 29.20
C LYS A 456 -6.26 -1.26 28.98
N ARG A 457 -6.39 -2.27 28.12
CA ARG A 457 -7.67 -2.94 27.84
C ARG A 457 -8.13 -3.79 29.02
N LEU A 458 -7.20 -4.44 29.73
CA LEU A 458 -7.48 -5.28 30.89
C LEU A 458 -8.01 -4.42 32.05
N LEU A 459 -7.34 -3.30 32.34
CA LEU A 459 -7.81 -2.31 33.33
C LEU A 459 -9.21 -1.77 33.00
N ALA A 460 -9.49 -1.48 31.73
CA ALA A 460 -10.81 -1.03 31.32
C ALA A 460 -11.89 -2.12 31.51
N LEU A 461 -11.55 -3.40 31.25
CA LEU A 461 -12.45 -4.52 31.53
C LEU A 461 -12.73 -4.67 33.02
N GLU A 462 -11.69 -4.56 33.86
CA GLU A 462 -11.82 -4.62 35.32
C GLU A 462 -12.70 -3.50 35.87
N GLU A 463 -12.55 -2.28 35.33
CA GLU A 463 -13.40 -1.14 35.69
C GLU A 463 -14.87 -1.40 35.34
N ILE A 464 -15.15 -1.89 34.13
CA ILE A 464 -16.51 -2.25 33.70
C ILE A 464 -17.09 -3.37 34.59
N ALA A 465 -16.31 -4.42 34.84
CA ALA A 465 -16.72 -5.55 35.67
C ALA A 465 -17.07 -5.12 37.10
N SER A 466 -16.28 -4.19 37.67
CA SER A 466 -16.55 -3.57 38.96
C SER A 466 -17.89 -2.81 38.99
N GLN A 467 -18.21 -2.05 37.93
CA GLN A 467 -19.47 -1.31 37.82
C GLN A 467 -20.70 -2.23 37.84
N VAL A 468 -20.61 -3.41 37.19
CA VAL A 468 -21.68 -4.43 37.18
C VAL A 468 -21.57 -5.45 38.33
N ARG A 469 -20.65 -5.21 39.27
CA ARG A 469 -20.37 -6.08 40.43
C ARG A 469 -20.22 -7.55 40.01
N SER A 470 -19.43 -7.81 38.99
CA SER A 470 -19.10 -9.15 38.49
C SER A 470 -17.61 -9.31 38.28
N SER A 471 -17.17 -10.54 37.99
CA SER A 471 -15.85 -10.78 37.42
C SER A 471 -15.79 -10.34 35.94
N THR A 472 -14.59 -10.19 35.41
CA THR A 472 -14.35 -9.85 34.00
C THR A 472 -14.94 -10.88 33.03
N GLU A 473 -15.00 -12.16 33.43
CA GLU A 473 -15.56 -13.26 32.65
C GLU A 473 -17.09 -13.26 32.61
N GLU A 474 -17.73 -12.79 33.69
CA GLU A 474 -19.19 -12.77 33.82
C GLU A 474 -19.82 -11.44 33.40
N ALA A 475 -19.04 -10.34 33.41
CA ALA A 475 -19.52 -9.01 33.10
C ALA A 475 -20.28 -8.91 31.76
N PRO A 476 -19.88 -9.59 30.65
CA PRO A 476 -20.64 -9.55 29.40
C PRO A 476 -22.04 -10.19 29.45
N ARG A 477 -22.35 -10.94 30.51
CA ARG A 477 -23.64 -11.65 30.68
C ARG A 477 -24.61 -10.92 31.63
N LYS A 478 -24.17 -9.84 32.28
CA LYS A 478 -24.99 -8.96 33.10
C LYS A 478 -25.38 -7.71 32.31
#